data_AF-W1WAD6-F1
#
_entry.id   AF-W1WAD6-F1
#
_cell.length_a   1.000
_cell.length_b   1.000
_cell.length_c   1.000
_cell.angle_alpha   90.00
_cell.angle_beta   90.00
_cell.angle_gamma   90.00
#
_symmetry.space_group_name_H-M   'P 1'
#
loop_
_entity.id
_entity.type
_entity.pdbx_description
1 polymer ?
#
loop_
_entity_poly.entity_id
_entity_poly.type
_entity_poly.pdbx_seq_one_letter_code
_entity_poly.pdbx_strand_id
1 'polypeptide(L)'
;MSVLCEDDVIREQAVEKCNQLTQAGEKCNFTIIHNQMRKAKGLPPIYDDNVIDDTKEKELTKDDKQAYFWWKFKHDFFDDIGIKRLSKLTNGDTLILLYVKLINLSLKRNGYICYEGTGIDLIEELSLHLDRDIEECRELIEKSEKYNLVTLTDNNETIYINSFNTYTGVDDAKTRMRNSRERNKQQKAF
;
A
#
# COMPACT_ATOMS: atom_id res chain seq x y z
N MET A 1 48.14 -6.28 21.98
CA MET A 1 47.43 -5.33 21.11
C MET A 1 46.63 -6.15 20.12
N SER A 2 45.30 -6.12 20.21
CA SER A 2 44.42 -6.79 19.23
C SER A 2 44.53 -6.02 17.91
N VAL A 3 44.88 -6.70 16.81
CA VAL A 3 44.79 -6.11 15.48
C VAL A 3 43.31 -5.97 15.18
N LEU A 4 42.80 -4.74 15.15
CA LEU A 4 41.42 -4.48 14.73
C LEU A 4 41.25 -5.01 13.30
N CYS A 5 40.18 -5.77 13.05
CA CYS A 5 39.90 -6.23 11.71
C CYS A 5 39.39 -5.06 10.84
N GLU A 6 39.44 -5.21 9.52
CA GLU A 6 39.03 -4.14 8.60
C GLU A 6 37.57 -3.70 8.83
N ASP A 7 36.72 -4.63 9.29
CA ASP A 7 35.34 -4.34 9.68
C ASP A 7 35.23 -3.46 10.95
N ASP A 8 36.10 -3.69 11.95
CA ASP A 8 36.12 -2.89 13.18
C ASP A 8 36.51 -1.44 12.90
N VAL A 9 37.49 -1.25 12.00
CA VAL A 9 37.95 0.08 11.57
C VAL A 9 36.83 0.84 10.86
N ILE A 10 36.07 0.17 9.98
CA ILE A 10 34.93 0.77 9.28
C ILE A 10 33.83 1.18 10.25
N ARG A 11 33.57 0.35 11.27
CA ARG A 11 32.58 0.63 12.30
C ARG A 11 32.94 1.86 13.11
N GLU A 12 34.20 2.00 13.53
CA GLU A 12 34.69 3.15 14.29
C GLU A 12 34.61 4.45 13.47
N GLN A 13 35.00 4.41 12.20
CA GLN A 13 34.87 5.55 11.29
C GLN A 13 33.41 5.99 11.10
N ALA A 14 32.48 5.05 11.02
CA ALA A 14 31.05 5.35 10.91
C ALA A 14 30.50 5.99 12.20
N VAL A 15 30.97 5.56 13.38
CA VAL A 15 30.61 6.18 14.67
C VAL A 15 31.13 7.62 14.74
N GLU A 16 32.38 7.85 14.37
CA GLU A 16 33.00 9.17 14.41
C GLU A 16 32.25 10.17 13.51
N LYS A 17 31.94 9.76 12.27
CA LYS A 17 31.16 10.58 11.33
C LYS A 17 29.75 10.87 11.86
N CYS A 18 29.13 9.91 12.53
CA CYS A 18 27.81 10.09 13.11
C CYS A 18 27.83 11.12 14.25
N ASN A 19 28.86 11.09 15.09
CA ASN A 19 29.05 12.05 16.16
C ASN A 19 29.28 13.47 15.61
N GLN A 20 30.05 13.62 14.52
CA GLN A 20 30.26 14.90 13.85
C GLN A 20 28.95 15.49 13.31
N LEU A 21 28.13 14.69 12.62
CA LEU A 21 26.82 15.14 12.11
C LEU A 21 25.89 15.56 13.25
N THR A 22 25.88 14.80 14.33
CA THR A 22 25.06 15.11 15.50
C THR A 22 25.50 16.42 16.17
N GLN A 23 26.81 16.68 16.25
CA GLN A 23 27.36 17.94 16.76
C GLN A 23 27.05 19.14 15.84
N ALA A 24 26.88 18.91 14.54
CA ALA A 24 26.47 19.91 13.57
C ALA A 24 24.96 20.17 13.54
N GLY A 25 24.16 19.46 14.35
CA GLY A 25 22.69 19.53 14.34
C GLY A 25 22.04 18.83 13.15
N GLU A 26 22.80 18.03 12.41
CA GLU A 26 22.32 17.24 11.28
C GLU A 26 21.83 15.86 11.72
N LYS A 27 20.86 15.31 10.99
CA LYS A 27 20.27 14.00 11.31
C LYS A 27 21.26 12.89 10.92
N CYS A 28 21.84 12.20 11.90
CA CYS A 28 22.69 11.04 11.63
C CYS A 28 21.87 9.74 11.50
N ASN A 29 22.18 8.93 10.46
CA ASN A 29 21.79 7.52 10.39
C ASN A 29 23.06 6.63 10.28
N PHE A 30 23.43 5.99 11.39
CA PHE A 30 24.63 5.16 11.50
C PHE A 30 24.66 4.02 10.47
N THR A 31 23.55 3.31 10.29
CA THR A 31 23.45 2.15 9.39
C THR A 31 23.72 2.53 7.94
N ILE A 32 23.22 3.69 7.50
CA ILE A 32 23.46 4.22 6.15
C ILE A 32 24.94 4.54 5.97
N ILE A 33 25.53 5.29 6.92
CA ILE A 33 26.94 5.71 6.86
C ILE A 33 27.86 4.50 6.88
N HIS A 34 27.60 3.54 7.77
CA HIS A 34 28.36 2.32 7.90
C HIS A 34 28.31 1.49 6.61
N ASN A 35 27.13 1.30 6.00
CA ASN A 35 27.00 0.54 4.76
C ASN A 35 27.62 1.25 3.54
N GLN A 36 27.63 2.58 3.51
CA GLN A 36 28.36 3.35 2.49
C GLN A 36 29.87 3.10 2.58
N MET A 37 30.43 3.12 3.80
CA MET A 37 31.85 2.87 4.03
C MET A 37 32.24 1.41 3.71
N ARG A 38 31.39 0.44 4.07
CA ARG A 38 31.55 -0.97 3.68
C ARG A 38 31.56 -1.16 2.17
N LYS A 39 30.62 -0.52 1.46
CA LYS A 39 30.54 -0.57 0.00
C LYS A 39 31.79 -0.01 -0.68
N ALA A 40 32.36 1.08 -0.16
CA ALA A 40 33.62 1.64 -0.66
C ALA A 40 34.82 0.69 -0.48
N LYS A 41 34.72 -0.25 0.46
CA LYS A 41 35.69 -1.30 0.76
C LYS A 41 35.35 -2.65 0.10
N GLY A 42 34.29 -2.72 -0.72
CA GLY A 42 33.86 -3.96 -1.36
C GLY A 42 33.19 -4.97 -0.41
N LEU A 43 32.83 -4.55 0.80
CA LEU A 43 32.20 -5.39 1.81
C LEU A 43 30.66 -5.34 1.71
N PRO A 44 29.95 -6.45 1.98
CA PRO A 44 28.50 -6.51 1.89
C PRO A 44 27.84 -5.66 3.00
N PRO A 45 26.67 -5.05 2.76
CA PRO A 45 25.97 -4.26 3.77
C PRO A 45 25.48 -5.12 4.94
N ILE A 46 25.45 -4.53 6.14
CA ILE A 46 24.93 -5.13 7.37
C ILE A 46 23.74 -4.28 7.82
N TYR A 47 22.62 -4.94 8.10
CA TYR A 47 21.42 -4.31 8.66
C TYR A 47 21.19 -4.92 10.05
N ASP A 48 20.97 -4.07 11.05
CA ASP A 48 20.44 -4.51 12.34
C ASP A 48 18.94 -4.77 12.16
N ASP A 49 18.46 -5.92 12.65
CA ASP A 49 17.07 -6.39 12.51
C ASP A 49 16.04 -5.41 13.12
N ASN A 50 16.50 -4.36 13.81
CA ASN A 50 15.69 -3.30 14.43
C ASN A 50 15.81 -1.92 13.77
N VAL A 51 16.44 -1.78 12.60
CA VAL A 51 16.36 -0.53 11.83
C VAL A 51 14.98 -0.45 11.20
N ILE A 52 14.14 0.43 11.74
CA ILE A 52 12.91 0.90 11.10
C ILE A 52 13.32 1.40 9.71
N ASP A 53 12.88 0.68 8.70
CA ASP A 53 12.95 1.08 7.31
C ASP A 53 12.20 2.41 7.18
N ASP A 54 12.93 3.50 6.91
CA ASP A 54 12.35 4.81 6.58
C ASP A 54 11.53 4.77 5.27
N THR A 55 11.42 3.60 4.61
CA THR A 55 10.36 3.34 3.63
C THR A 55 9.02 3.16 4.36
N LYS A 56 8.46 4.26 4.89
CA LYS A 56 7.01 4.42 4.78
C LYS A 56 6.71 4.22 3.30
N GLU A 57 6.04 3.12 2.97
CA GLU A 57 5.46 2.97 1.63
C GLU A 57 4.71 4.26 1.35
N LYS A 58 5.13 4.98 0.30
CA LYS A 58 4.44 6.17 -0.12
C LYS A 58 3.00 5.75 -0.42
N GLU A 59 2.05 6.21 0.38
CA GLU A 59 0.63 6.07 0.06
C GLU A 59 0.42 6.71 -1.31
N LEU A 60 0.07 5.89 -2.30
CA LEU A 60 -0.16 6.33 -3.66
C LEU A 60 -1.41 7.20 -3.68
N THR A 61 -1.31 8.39 -4.27
CA THR A 61 -2.46 9.28 -4.45
C THR A 61 -3.11 9.07 -5.82
N LYS A 62 -4.27 9.71 -6.03
CA LYS A 62 -4.97 9.76 -7.31
C LYS A 62 -4.14 10.37 -8.46
N ASP A 63 -3.15 11.21 -8.13
CA ASP A 63 -2.31 11.94 -9.10
C ASP A 63 -0.99 11.22 -9.39
N ASP A 64 -0.64 10.19 -8.62
CA ASP A 64 0.55 9.40 -8.84
C ASP A 64 0.41 8.52 -10.09
N LYS A 65 1.56 8.18 -10.70
CA LYS A 65 1.60 7.23 -11.81
C LYS A 65 0.92 5.91 -11.40
N GLN A 66 0.07 5.39 -12.28
CA GLN A 66 -0.62 4.11 -12.08
C GLN A 66 0.40 3.00 -11.75
N ALA A 67 0.22 2.37 -10.60
CA ALA A 67 1.09 1.31 -10.11
C ALA A 67 0.53 -0.10 -10.36
N TYR A 68 -0.80 -0.24 -10.45
CA TYR A 68 -1.46 -1.55 -10.49
C TYR A 68 -2.23 -1.77 -11.79
N PHE A 69 -1.97 -2.90 -12.42
CA PHE A 69 -2.63 -3.35 -13.65
C PHE A 69 -3.59 -4.53 -13.43
N TRP A 70 -3.51 -5.16 -12.25
CA TRP A 70 -4.24 -6.35 -11.89
C TRP A 70 -4.62 -6.26 -10.42
N TRP A 71 -5.73 -6.88 -10.07
CA TRP A 71 -6.12 -7.08 -8.69
C TRP A 71 -6.21 -8.58 -8.41
N LYS A 72 -6.03 -8.94 -7.15
CA LYS A 72 -6.01 -10.29 -6.60
C LYS A 72 -7.33 -10.50 -5.86
N PHE A 73 -8.06 -11.54 -6.25
CA PHE A 73 -9.26 -11.96 -5.54
C PHE A 73 -8.85 -12.74 -4.29
N LYS A 74 -9.00 -12.14 -3.11
CA LYS A 74 -8.67 -12.81 -1.85
C LYS A 74 -9.73 -13.86 -1.53
N HIS A 75 -9.31 -15.01 -1.00
CA HIS A 75 -10.21 -16.14 -0.70
C HIS A 75 -11.31 -15.79 0.32
N ASP A 76 -11.06 -14.80 1.19
CA ASP A 76 -11.96 -14.29 2.22
C ASP A 76 -12.69 -13.01 1.79
N PHE A 77 -12.72 -12.68 0.49
CA PHE A 77 -13.42 -11.50 -0.03
C PHE A 77 -14.89 -11.43 0.45
N PHE A 78 -15.60 -12.55 0.36
CA PHE A 78 -17.00 -12.65 0.78
C PHE A 78 -17.17 -12.72 2.30
N ASP A 79 -16.07 -12.83 3.06
CA ASP A 79 -16.13 -12.80 4.52
C ASP A 79 -16.19 -11.40 5.10
N ASP A 80 -15.81 -10.40 4.32
CA ASP A 80 -15.91 -9.00 4.68
C ASP A 80 -17.34 -8.63 5.09
N ILE A 81 -17.46 -7.90 6.20
CA ILE A 81 -18.77 -7.62 6.80
C ILE A 81 -19.59 -6.66 5.93
N GLY A 82 -18.95 -5.77 5.17
CA GLY A 82 -19.59 -4.88 4.22
C GLY A 82 -20.12 -5.65 3.01
N ILE A 83 -19.34 -6.60 2.48
CA ILE A 83 -19.79 -7.51 1.41
C ILE A 83 -20.97 -8.38 1.87
N LYS A 84 -20.90 -8.95 3.08
CA LYS A 84 -22.04 -9.68 3.66
C LYS A 84 -23.28 -8.81 3.85
N ARG A 85 -23.12 -7.51 4.15
CA ARG A 85 -24.25 -6.57 4.24
C ARG A 85 -24.84 -6.28 2.87
N LEU A 86 -24.03 -6.07 1.83
CA LEU A 86 -24.52 -5.96 0.44
C LEU A 86 -25.30 -7.19 0.00
N SER A 87 -24.79 -8.40 0.29
CA SER A 87 -25.44 -9.67 -0.10
C SER A 87 -26.87 -9.84 0.45
N LYS A 88 -27.20 -9.13 1.54
CA LYS A 88 -28.51 -9.21 2.20
C LYS A 88 -29.54 -8.23 1.66
N LEU A 89 -29.15 -7.32 0.78
CA LEU A 89 -30.05 -6.38 0.14
C LEU A 89 -30.84 -7.06 -0.98
N THR A 90 -31.96 -6.44 -1.37
CA THR A 90 -32.61 -6.74 -2.64
C THR A 90 -31.58 -6.53 -3.76
N ASN A 91 -31.43 -7.50 -4.66
CA ASN A 91 -30.39 -7.50 -5.70
C ASN A 91 -28.94 -7.48 -5.17
N GLY A 92 -28.69 -8.02 -3.96
CA GLY A 92 -27.36 -8.05 -3.34
C GLY A 92 -26.26 -8.65 -4.23
N ASP A 93 -26.57 -9.71 -4.98
CA ASP A 93 -25.63 -10.32 -5.94
C ASP A 93 -25.22 -9.34 -7.05
N THR A 94 -26.18 -8.57 -7.57
CA THR A 94 -25.92 -7.51 -8.56
C THR A 94 -25.04 -6.42 -7.96
N LEU A 95 -25.35 -5.95 -6.74
CA LEU A 95 -24.56 -4.92 -6.06
C LEU A 95 -23.11 -5.37 -5.82
N ILE A 96 -22.89 -6.63 -5.43
CA ILE A 96 -21.54 -7.18 -5.26
C ILE A 96 -20.79 -7.21 -6.59
N LEU A 97 -21.43 -7.65 -7.67
CA LEU A 97 -20.81 -7.65 -8.99
C LEU A 97 -20.43 -6.23 -9.44
N LEU A 98 -21.31 -5.25 -9.20
CA LEU A 98 -21.02 -3.84 -9.52
C LEU A 98 -19.90 -3.26 -8.65
N TYR A 99 -19.83 -3.64 -7.36
CA TYR A 99 -18.72 -3.26 -6.50
C TYR A 99 -17.38 -3.83 -7.00
N VAL A 100 -17.37 -5.08 -7.50
CA VAL A 100 -16.19 -5.66 -8.14
C VAL A 100 -15.79 -4.88 -9.40
N LYS A 101 -16.75 -4.43 -10.21
CA LYS A 101 -16.46 -3.53 -11.35
C LYS A 101 -15.86 -2.19 -10.88
N LEU A 102 -16.35 -1.60 -9.78
CA LEU A 102 -15.76 -0.39 -9.19
C LEU A 102 -14.30 -0.60 -8.76
N ILE A 103 -13.99 -1.72 -8.09
CA ILE A 103 -12.60 -2.08 -7.75
C ILE A 103 -11.73 -2.13 -9.00
N ASN A 104 -12.24 -2.71 -10.09
CA ASN A 104 -11.50 -2.78 -11.34
C ASN A 104 -11.28 -1.38 -11.97
N LEU A 105 -12.31 -0.53 -11.96
CA LEU A 105 -12.23 0.83 -12.50
C LEU A 105 -11.19 1.68 -11.75
N SER A 106 -11.11 1.53 -10.43
CA SER A 106 -10.19 2.29 -9.57
C SER A 106 -8.71 1.95 -9.77
N LEU A 107 -8.39 0.82 -10.41
CA LEU A 107 -7.01 0.43 -10.72
C LEU A 107 -6.29 1.48 -11.58
N LYS A 108 -7.03 2.23 -12.41
CA LYS A 108 -6.48 3.29 -13.27
C LYS A 108 -5.81 4.42 -12.47
N ARG A 109 -6.28 4.67 -11.24
CA ARG A 109 -5.78 5.73 -10.36
C ARG A 109 -5.55 5.21 -8.94
N ASN A 110 -4.80 4.12 -8.79
CA ASN A 110 -4.32 3.65 -7.48
C ASN A 110 -5.41 3.51 -6.40
N GLY A 111 -6.62 3.08 -6.77
CA GLY A 111 -7.73 2.88 -5.84
C GLY A 111 -8.73 4.03 -5.82
N TYR A 112 -8.50 5.07 -6.61
CA TYR A 112 -9.40 6.21 -6.77
C TYR A 112 -10.20 6.15 -8.07
N ILE A 113 -11.41 6.70 -8.04
CA ILE A 113 -12.23 7.02 -9.20
C ILE A 113 -12.60 8.49 -9.04
N CYS A 114 -12.24 9.33 -10.01
CA CYS A 114 -12.47 10.77 -9.92
C CYS A 114 -13.29 11.22 -11.12
N TYR A 115 -14.19 12.15 -10.86
CA TYR A 115 -15.00 12.79 -11.89
C TYR A 115 -14.12 13.41 -12.98
N GLU A 116 -14.42 13.12 -14.24
CA GLU A 116 -13.62 13.54 -15.40
C GLU A 116 -14.25 14.68 -16.21
N GLY A 117 -15.46 15.13 -15.85
CA GLY A 117 -16.16 16.22 -16.54
C GLY A 117 -16.88 15.80 -17.83
N THR A 118 -17.09 14.51 -18.02
CA THR A 118 -17.80 13.88 -19.14
C THR A 118 -19.29 13.65 -18.87
N GLY A 119 -19.71 13.65 -17.61
CA GLY A 119 -21.11 13.66 -17.16
C GLY A 119 -21.55 15.00 -16.58
N ILE A 120 -22.70 15.04 -15.90
CA ILE A 120 -23.13 16.13 -15.02
C ILE A 120 -22.48 15.99 -13.64
N ASP A 121 -22.38 14.74 -13.16
CA ASP A 121 -21.73 14.39 -11.89
C ASP A 121 -21.02 13.02 -11.97
N LEU A 122 -20.32 12.65 -10.89
CA LEU A 122 -19.59 11.39 -10.79
C LEU A 122 -20.49 10.16 -10.94
N ILE A 123 -21.75 10.22 -10.47
CA ILE A 123 -22.67 9.08 -10.51
C ILE A 123 -23.15 8.84 -11.94
N GLU A 124 -23.42 9.89 -12.70
CA GLU A 124 -23.77 9.79 -14.11
C GLU A 124 -22.59 9.23 -14.92
N GLU A 125 -21.36 9.68 -14.69
CA GLU A 125 -20.19 9.07 -15.35
C GLU A 125 -20.01 7.60 -15.00
N LEU A 126 -20.22 7.23 -13.74
CA LEU A 126 -20.19 5.84 -13.31
C LEU A 126 -21.26 5.00 -14.01
N SER A 127 -22.44 5.56 -14.28
CA SER A 127 -23.51 4.88 -15.01
C SER A 127 -23.05 4.45 -16.41
N LEU A 128 -22.29 5.31 -17.08
CA LEU A 128 -21.68 5.03 -18.39
C LEU A 128 -20.57 4.00 -18.28
N HIS A 129 -19.72 4.05 -17.25
CA HIS A 129 -18.64 3.09 -17.06
C HIS A 129 -19.11 1.70 -16.64
N LEU A 130 -20.22 1.61 -15.91
CA LEU A 130 -20.74 0.35 -15.38
C LEU A 130 -21.80 -0.29 -16.28
N ASP A 131 -22.25 0.43 -17.33
CA ASP A 131 -23.39 0.12 -18.20
C ASP A 131 -24.67 -0.11 -17.37
N ARG A 132 -24.97 0.82 -16.46
CA ARG A 132 -26.10 0.73 -15.51
C ARG A 132 -26.88 2.03 -15.46
N ASP A 133 -28.08 1.97 -14.89
CA ASP A 133 -28.83 3.20 -14.69
C ASP A 133 -28.28 4.02 -13.51
N ILE A 134 -28.59 5.32 -13.53
CA ILE A 134 -28.08 6.29 -12.55
C ILE A 134 -28.56 5.93 -11.13
N GLU A 135 -29.77 5.39 -10.97
CA GLU A 135 -30.32 5.02 -9.66
C GLU A 135 -29.62 3.79 -9.08
N GLU A 136 -29.34 2.77 -9.90
CA GLU A 136 -28.53 1.60 -9.53
C GLU A 136 -27.13 2.02 -9.10
N CYS A 137 -26.50 2.93 -9.85
CA CYS A 137 -25.18 3.47 -9.48
C CYS A 137 -25.25 4.27 -8.18
N ARG A 138 -26.28 5.10 -7.99
CA ARG A 138 -26.50 5.85 -6.76
C ARG A 138 -26.67 4.92 -5.56
N GLU A 139 -27.55 3.92 -5.69
CA GLU A 139 -27.75 2.91 -4.64
C GLU A 139 -26.44 2.19 -4.31
N LEU A 140 -25.69 1.76 -5.33
CA LEU A 140 -24.41 1.10 -5.14
C LEU A 140 -23.44 1.94 -4.30
N ILE A 141 -23.27 3.22 -4.63
CA ILE A 141 -22.36 4.12 -3.91
C ILE A 141 -22.85 4.39 -2.49
N GLU A 142 -24.14 4.69 -2.31
CA GLU A 142 -24.74 4.93 -0.99
C GLU A 142 -24.58 3.71 -0.05
N LYS A 143 -24.87 2.49 -0.53
CA LYS A 143 -24.72 1.28 0.28
C LYS A 143 -23.25 0.97 0.55
N SER A 144 -22.38 1.15 -0.45
CA SER A 144 -20.95 0.89 -0.31
C SER A 144 -20.31 1.83 0.71
N GLU A 145 -20.66 3.12 0.69
CA GLU A 145 -20.19 4.09 1.67
C GLU A 145 -20.72 3.74 3.07
N LYS A 146 -22.03 3.49 3.20
CA LYS A 146 -22.67 3.08 4.46
C LYS A 146 -22.02 1.84 5.07
N TYR A 147 -21.50 0.93 4.24
CA TYR A 147 -20.85 -0.30 4.67
C TYR A 147 -19.32 -0.21 4.71
N ASN A 148 -18.76 1.00 4.59
CA ASN A 148 -17.33 1.29 4.67
C ASN A 148 -16.49 0.57 3.59
N LEU A 149 -17.10 0.23 2.46
CA LEU A 149 -16.41 -0.34 1.30
C LEU A 149 -15.72 0.75 0.47
N VAL A 150 -16.32 1.94 0.43
CA VAL A 150 -15.78 3.12 -0.25
C VAL A 150 -15.82 4.35 0.64
N THR A 151 -15.05 5.37 0.27
CA THR A 151 -15.12 6.71 0.87
C THR A 151 -15.23 7.75 -0.23
N LEU A 152 -16.22 8.64 -0.10
CA LEU A 152 -16.38 9.82 -0.95
C LEU A 152 -15.53 10.97 -0.40
N THR A 153 -14.80 11.64 -1.27
CA THR A 153 -14.00 12.84 -0.97
C THR A 153 -14.25 13.92 -2.02
N ASP A 154 -13.64 15.09 -1.84
CA ASP A 154 -13.67 16.18 -2.82
C ASP A 154 -15.11 16.55 -3.22
N ASN A 155 -15.98 16.80 -2.22
CA ASN A 155 -17.39 17.13 -2.42
C ASN A 155 -18.16 16.09 -3.27
N ASN A 156 -17.87 14.80 -3.06
CA ASN A 156 -18.44 13.66 -3.79
C ASN A 156 -17.97 13.53 -5.26
N GLU A 157 -16.89 14.23 -5.65
CA GLU A 157 -16.27 14.10 -6.97
C GLU A 157 -15.18 13.01 -7.02
N THR A 158 -14.83 12.40 -5.89
CA THR A 158 -13.85 11.31 -5.85
C THR A 158 -14.31 10.18 -4.93
N ILE A 159 -14.13 8.94 -5.38
CA ILE A 159 -14.35 7.71 -4.61
C ILE A 159 -13.00 7.03 -4.39
N TYR A 160 -12.74 6.58 -3.16
CA TYR A 160 -11.63 5.69 -2.82
C TYR A 160 -12.15 4.31 -2.39
N ILE A 161 -11.52 3.24 -2.89
CA ILE A 161 -11.80 1.86 -2.45
C ILE A 161 -11.03 1.58 -1.15
N ASN A 162 -11.74 1.48 -0.03
CA ASN A 162 -11.09 1.42 1.30
C ASN A 162 -10.15 0.22 1.48
N SER A 163 -10.49 -0.90 0.83
CA SER A 163 -9.70 -2.13 0.86
C SER A 163 -8.79 -2.31 -0.35
N PHE A 164 -8.47 -1.26 -1.10
CA PHE A 164 -7.71 -1.34 -2.35
C PHE A 164 -6.38 -2.08 -2.21
N ASN A 165 -5.59 -1.75 -1.17
CA ASN A 165 -4.28 -2.38 -0.93
C ASN A 165 -4.39 -3.89 -0.69
N THR A 166 -5.48 -4.34 -0.05
CA THR A 166 -5.78 -5.76 0.14
C THR A 166 -5.99 -6.48 -1.19
N TYR A 167 -6.57 -5.79 -2.17
CA TYR A 167 -6.85 -6.33 -3.49
C TYR A 167 -5.63 -6.30 -4.41
N THR A 168 -4.72 -5.34 -4.29
CA THR A 168 -3.54 -5.28 -5.20
C THR A 168 -2.32 -6.01 -4.65
N GLY A 169 -2.37 -6.44 -3.39
CA GLY A 169 -1.36 -7.31 -2.78
C GLY A 169 -0.05 -6.60 -2.47
N VAL A 170 -0.13 -5.32 -2.11
CA VAL A 170 0.88 -4.74 -1.21
C VAL A 170 0.54 -5.23 0.18
N ASP A 171 1.17 -6.34 0.54
CA ASP A 171 1.18 -6.81 1.93
C ASP A 171 1.73 -5.66 2.79
N ASP A 172 1.02 -5.33 3.87
CA ASP A 172 1.55 -4.39 4.85
C ASP A 172 2.94 -4.87 5.34
N ALA A 173 3.78 -3.93 5.79
CA ALA A 173 5.15 -4.24 6.21
C ALA A 173 5.21 -5.40 7.24
N LYS A 174 4.20 -5.51 8.12
CA LYS A 174 4.12 -6.57 9.15
C LYS A 174 3.88 -7.94 8.53
N THR A 175 2.97 -8.03 7.56
CA THR A 175 2.58 -9.23 6.83
C THR A 175 3.74 -9.71 5.95
N ARG A 176 4.43 -8.79 5.26
CA ARG A 176 5.67 -9.12 4.53
C ARG A 176 6.76 -9.65 5.46
N MET A 177 6.98 -9.00 6.59
CA MET A 177 8.02 -9.40 7.54
C MET A 177 7.70 -10.76 8.17
N ARG A 178 6.44 -11.04 8.49
CA ARG A 178 5.98 -12.37 8.92
C ARG A 178 6.23 -13.42 7.83
N ASN A 179 5.77 -13.16 6.60
CA ASN A 179 5.93 -14.08 5.47
C ASN A 179 7.42 -14.33 5.16
N SER A 180 8.28 -13.30 5.31
CA SER A 180 9.74 -13.42 5.18
C SER A 180 10.35 -14.32 6.26
N ARG A 181 9.98 -14.11 7.53
CA ARG A 181 10.43 -14.95 8.66
C ARG A 181 10.02 -16.41 8.48
N GLU A 182 8.79 -16.65 8.00
CA GLU A 182 8.28 -18.01 7.74
C GLU A 182 9.06 -18.70 6.61
N ARG A 183 9.36 -18.00 5.49
CA ARG A 183 10.22 -18.52 4.41
C ARG A 183 11.63 -18.85 4.88
N ASN A 184 12.24 -17.98 5.67
CA ASN A 184 13.59 -18.19 6.21
C ASN A 184 13.66 -19.37 7.19
N LYS A 185 12.59 -19.62 7.96
CA LYS A 185 12.50 -20.81 8.82
C LYS A 185 12.41 -22.10 8.00
N GLN A 186 11.64 -22.10 6.91
CA GLN A 186 11.52 -23.26 6.04
C GLN A 186 12.82 -23.57 5.31
N GLN A 187 13.54 -22.55 4.82
CA GLN A 187 14.84 -22.74 4.15
C GLN A 187 15.95 -23.26 5.08
N LYS A 188 15.87 -23.00 6.38
CA LYS A 188 16.81 -23.53 7.39
C LYS A 188 16.45 -24.94 7.88
N ALA A 189 15.26 -25.43 7.53
CA ALA A 189 14.79 -26.77 7.92
C ALA A 189 15.09 -27.84 6.86
N PHE A 190 15.72 -27.46 5.74
CA PHE A 190 16.31 -28.33 4.72
C PHE A 190 17.83 -28.20 4.76
#